data_AF-X1F8S5-F1
#
_entry.id   AF-X1F8S5-F1
#
_cell.length_a   1.000
_cell.length_b   1.000
_cell.length_c   1.000
_cell.angle_alpha   90.00
_cell.angle_beta   90.00
_cell.angle_gamma   90.00
#
_symmetry.space_group_name_H-M   'P 1'
#
loop_
_entity.id
_entity.type
_entity.pdbx_description
1 polymer ?
#
loop_
_entity_poly.entity_id
_entity_poly.type
_entity_poly.pdbx_seq_one_letter_code
_entity_poly.pdbx_strand_id
1 'polypeptide(L)'
;MDTDPYHNRMELLRELFFNRKAKVYDTCIRLNIPVTTYYRLIKEYRLYGPWAIISANAYGKKDSISDELQLKILLERLEHPTWSAQQIVDTGKLRCSRYVVNRIIKRWGLQDKGRSPVALDRFMELSKPKTEEPFKPIETAYDLLPEQIILKTRRINRHFELICKKMKTHAYNICDPGPFILAPFVNDLGVVQSFETYGPPKLRGKEITNLAMLNIFRILAGYRRISHLSDSKDRSVALAGGIGLFGSSSRFYEQSGEFKFDQLHKMRCDLVARAKQLGIIEGLKLGFDFYFKDFYGKNALEDGIGKGPNKKGDLVPGFRPHVAWDLAANVIITIAYYQGAVRSTKIIRQFCEQNIYP
;
A
#
# COMPACT_ATOMS: atom_id res chain seq x y z
N MET A 1 -37.51 -25.86 26.93
CA MET A 1 -37.38 -24.40 26.77
C MET A 1 -38.46 -23.96 25.81
N ASP A 2 -39.34 -23.06 26.25
CA ASP A 2 -40.57 -22.73 25.55
C ASP A 2 -40.31 -22.18 24.15
N THR A 3 -40.67 -23.00 23.16
CA THR A 3 -40.67 -22.65 21.73
C THR A 3 -41.83 -21.74 21.36
N ASP A 4 -42.66 -21.35 22.33
CA ASP A 4 -43.82 -20.50 22.06
C ASP A 4 -43.36 -19.07 21.72
N PRO A 5 -43.58 -18.61 20.46
CA PRO A 5 -43.24 -17.25 20.06
C PRO A 5 -44.00 -16.19 20.87
N TYR A 6 -45.20 -16.49 21.37
CA TYR A 6 -46.00 -15.53 22.15
C TYR A 6 -45.41 -15.33 23.54
N HIS A 7 -44.97 -16.41 24.19
CA HIS A 7 -44.25 -16.34 25.45
C HIS A 7 -42.97 -15.51 25.33
N ASN A 8 -42.18 -15.73 24.26
CA ASN A 8 -40.95 -14.96 24.04
C ASN A 8 -41.22 -13.47 23.75
N ARG A 9 -42.31 -13.12 23.05
CA ARG A 9 -42.73 -11.72 22.86
C ARG A 9 -43.12 -11.05 24.18
N MET A 10 -43.78 -11.77 25.07
CA MET A 10 -44.11 -11.27 26.41
C MET A 10 -42.89 -11.03 27.27
N GLU A 11 -41.98 -11.99 27.29
CA GLU A 11 -40.72 -11.87 28.01
C GLU A 11 -39.86 -10.72 27.47
N LEU A 12 -39.86 -10.48 26.16
CA LEU A 12 -39.19 -9.34 25.53
C LEU A 12 -39.73 -8.01 26.07
N LEU A 13 -41.05 -7.83 26.08
CA LEU A 13 -41.67 -6.63 26.62
C LEU A 13 -41.38 -6.47 28.11
N ARG A 14 -41.59 -7.53 28.89
CA ARG A 14 -41.33 -7.54 30.33
C ARG A 14 -39.89 -7.10 30.61
N GLU A 15 -38.92 -7.71 29.95
CA GLU A 15 -37.52 -7.39 30.20
C GLU A 15 -37.15 -5.96 29.80
N LEU A 16 -37.59 -5.48 28.64
CA LEU A 16 -37.25 -4.13 28.17
C LEU A 16 -37.97 -3.02 28.95
N PHE A 17 -39.20 -3.26 29.42
CA PHE A 17 -39.94 -2.28 30.21
C PHE A 17 -39.50 -2.24 31.68
N PHE A 18 -39.14 -3.38 32.28
CA PHE A 18 -38.72 -3.43 33.69
C PHE A 18 -37.20 -3.20 33.86
N ASN A 19 -36.37 -3.49 32.86
CA ASN A 19 -34.93 -3.29 32.93
C ASN A 19 -34.46 -2.14 32.03
N ARG A 20 -34.30 -0.95 32.62
CA ARG A 20 -33.80 0.24 31.90
C ARG A 20 -32.39 0.10 31.32
N LYS A 21 -31.59 -0.88 31.78
CA LYS A 21 -30.24 -1.14 31.25
C LYS A 21 -30.24 -2.12 30.07
N ALA A 22 -31.36 -2.78 29.78
CA ALA A 22 -31.43 -3.76 28.71
C ALA A 22 -31.43 -3.06 27.34
N LYS A 23 -30.53 -3.51 26.45
CA LYS A 23 -30.50 -3.04 25.07
C LYS A 23 -31.53 -3.80 24.25
N VAL A 24 -32.31 -3.06 23.46
CA VAL A 24 -33.35 -3.60 22.57
C VAL A 24 -32.77 -4.67 21.64
N TYR A 25 -31.67 -4.36 20.96
CA TYR A 25 -31.03 -5.23 19.98
C TYR A 25 -30.59 -6.56 20.59
N ASP A 26 -29.87 -6.52 21.71
CA ASP A 26 -29.35 -7.72 22.38
C ASP A 26 -30.47 -8.62 22.91
N THR A 27 -31.53 -8.02 23.43
CA THR A 27 -32.70 -8.72 24.00
C THR A 27 -33.52 -9.39 22.89
N CYS A 28 -33.69 -8.70 21.76
CA CYS A 28 -34.35 -9.22 20.55
C CYS A 28 -33.61 -10.45 20.00
N ILE A 29 -32.28 -10.35 19.85
CA ILE A 29 -31.44 -11.47 19.37
C ILE A 29 -31.53 -12.66 20.31
N ARG A 30 -31.44 -12.43 21.62
CA ARG A 30 -31.49 -13.49 22.63
C ARG A 30 -32.77 -14.29 22.58
N LEU A 31 -33.91 -13.62 22.35
CA LEU A 31 -35.24 -14.21 22.28
C LEU A 31 -35.66 -14.65 20.86
N ASN A 32 -34.75 -14.54 19.87
CA ASN A 32 -35.01 -14.85 18.46
C ASN A 32 -36.21 -14.06 17.89
N ILE A 33 -36.30 -12.77 18.20
CA ILE A 33 -37.34 -11.87 17.70
C ILE A 33 -36.65 -10.82 16.81
N PRO A 34 -37.05 -10.66 15.54
CA PRO A 34 -36.50 -9.58 14.71
C PRO A 34 -36.79 -8.20 15.31
N VAL A 35 -35.81 -7.30 15.24
CA VAL A 35 -35.94 -5.93 15.80
C VAL A 35 -37.10 -5.16 15.16
N THR A 36 -37.39 -5.39 13.88
CA THR A 36 -38.56 -4.83 13.18
C THR A 36 -39.88 -5.27 13.82
N THR A 37 -39.94 -6.52 14.31
CA THR A 37 -41.12 -7.06 15.00
C THR A 37 -41.30 -6.39 16.36
N TYR A 38 -40.21 -6.08 17.08
CA TYR A 38 -40.28 -5.35 18.35
C TYR A 38 -40.91 -3.95 18.20
N TYR A 39 -40.45 -3.14 17.25
CA TYR A 39 -40.99 -1.79 17.07
C TYR A 39 -42.47 -1.80 16.68
N ARG A 40 -42.88 -2.76 15.84
CA ARG A 40 -44.29 -2.98 15.51
C ARG A 40 -45.08 -3.38 16.76
N LEU A 41 -44.55 -4.33 17.54
CA LEU A 41 -45.20 -4.86 18.72
C LEU A 41 -45.39 -3.79 19.80
N ILE A 42 -44.45 -2.86 19.99
CA ILE A 42 -44.68 -1.70 20.89
C ILE A 42 -45.83 -0.84 20.39
N LYS A 43 -45.86 -0.53 19.09
CA LYS A 43 -46.90 0.32 18.51
C LYS A 43 -48.28 -0.31 18.70
N GLU A 44 -48.38 -1.61 18.48
CA GLU A 44 -49.60 -2.39 18.68
C GLU A 44 -49.96 -2.53 20.16
N TYR A 45 -48.97 -2.73 21.05
CA TYR A 45 -49.20 -2.82 22.49
C TYR A 45 -49.76 -1.53 23.08
N ARG A 46 -49.37 -0.37 22.54
CA ARG A 46 -49.97 0.93 22.92
C ARG A 46 -51.44 1.05 22.53
N LEU A 47 -51.88 0.35 21.49
CA LEU A 47 -53.25 0.42 20.96
C LEU A 47 -54.15 -0.67 21.55
N TYR A 48 -53.64 -1.90 21.64
CA TYR A 48 -54.41 -3.10 22.00
C TYR A 48 -54.03 -3.69 23.36
N GLY A 49 -53.06 -3.10 24.06
CA GLY A 49 -52.59 -3.60 25.35
C GLY A 49 -52.02 -5.02 25.24
N PRO A 50 -52.25 -5.89 26.24
CA PRO A 50 -51.79 -7.28 26.23
C PRO A 50 -52.21 -8.08 24.99
N TRP A 51 -53.33 -7.75 24.35
CA TRP A 51 -53.79 -8.47 23.15
C TRP A 51 -52.86 -8.31 21.94
N ALA A 52 -51.98 -7.30 21.95
CA ALA A 52 -50.99 -7.08 20.89
C ALA A 52 -49.96 -8.22 20.73
N ILE A 53 -49.78 -9.08 21.73
CA ILE A 53 -48.87 -10.23 21.64
C ILE A 53 -49.30 -11.20 20.54
N ILE A 54 -50.62 -11.31 20.35
CA ILE A 54 -51.32 -12.24 19.44
C ILE A 54 -51.42 -11.65 18.03
N SER A 55 -51.01 -10.39 17.82
CA SER A 55 -51.17 -9.68 16.55
C SER A 55 -50.50 -10.37 15.36
N ALA A 56 -51.00 -10.01 14.18
CA ALA A 56 -50.86 -10.72 12.91
C ALA A 56 -49.44 -11.18 12.54
N ASN A 57 -49.42 -12.34 11.87
CA ASN A 57 -48.26 -13.06 11.36
C ASN A 57 -47.08 -12.13 11.04
N ALA A 58 -45.93 -12.39 11.67
CA ALA A 58 -44.67 -11.80 11.21
C ALA A 58 -44.51 -12.14 9.72
N TYR A 59 -44.19 -11.15 8.89
CA TYR A 59 -43.79 -11.40 7.51
C TYR A 59 -42.50 -12.24 7.55
N GLY A 60 -42.61 -13.52 7.21
CA GLY A 60 -41.50 -14.48 7.28
C GLY A 60 -42.01 -15.85 7.71
N LYS A 61 -41.44 -16.92 7.14
CA LYS A 61 -41.81 -18.30 7.47
C LYS A 61 -41.76 -18.50 8.99
N LYS A 62 -42.85 -18.98 9.58
CA LYS A 62 -43.09 -19.09 11.03
C LYS A 62 -42.04 -19.89 11.82
N ASP A 63 -41.15 -20.61 11.14
CA ASP A 63 -40.13 -21.50 11.74
C ASP A 63 -38.69 -21.10 11.44
N SER A 64 -38.44 -19.98 10.74
CA SER A 64 -37.07 -19.57 10.43
C SER A 64 -36.47 -18.70 11.54
N ILE A 65 -35.29 -19.11 11.97
CA ILE A 65 -34.38 -18.33 12.84
C ILE A 65 -34.16 -16.95 12.19
N SER A 66 -34.16 -15.89 13.00
CA SER A 66 -33.88 -14.55 12.50
C SER A 66 -32.51 -14.47 11.84
N ASP A 67 -32.40 -13.78 10.71
CA ASP A 67 -31.13 -13.56 10.01
C ASP A 67 -30.07 -12.91 10.91
N GLU A 68 -30.50 -12.05 11.86
CA GLU A 68 -29.62 -11.41 12.85
C GLU A 68 -29.03 -12.44 13.83
N LEU A 69 -29.85 -13.38 14.31
CA LEU A 69 -29.39 -14.46 15.18
C LEU A 69 -28.49 -15.43 14.43
N GLN A 70 -28.83 -15.73 13.18
CA GLN A 70 -27.99 -16.56 12.31
C GLN A 70 -26.62 -15.90 12.08
N LEU A 71 -26.57 -14.61 11.78
CA LEU A 71 -25.33 -13.86 11.60
C LEU A 71 -24.48 -13.89 12.88
N LYS A 72 -25.07 -13.66 14.05
CA LYS A 72 -24.35 -13.71 15.33
C LYS A 72 -23.72 -15.09 15.57
N ILE A 73 -24.46 -16.16 15.33
CA ILE A 73 -23.94 -17.54 15.47
C ILE A 73 -22.76 -17.78 14.51
N LEU A 74 -22.83 -17.24 13.29
CA LEU A 74 -21.76 -17.38 12.31
C LEU A 74 -20.50 -16.59 12.71
N LEU A 75 -20.65 -15.36 13.20
CA LEU A 75 -19.53 -14.55 13.67
C LEU A 75 -18.80 -15.23 14.84
N GLU A 76 -19.54 -15.67 15.86
CA GLU A 76 -18.98 -16.39 17.02
C GLU A 76 -18.27 -17.69 16.62
N ARG A 77 -18.84 -18.42 15.64
CA ARG A 77 -18.22 -19.67 15.13
C ARG A 77 -16.95 -19.41 14.32
N LEU A 78 -16.88 -18.29 13.60
CA LEU A 78 -15.72 -17.88 12.82
C LEU A 78 -14.60 -17.37 13.74
N GLU A 79 -14.95 -16.63 14.79
CA GLU A 79 -14.02 -16.15 15.81
C GLU A 79 -13.46 -17.30 16.66
N HIS A 80 -14.29 -18.28 17.00
CA HIS A 80 -13.91 -19.41 17.83
C HIS A 80 -14.25 -20.77 17.19
N PRO A 81 -13.44 -21.25 16.23
CA PRO A 81 -13.65 -22.54 15.54
C PRO A 81 -13.62 -23.76 16.47
N THR A 82 -13.04 -23.63 17.66
CA THR A 82 -12.96 -24.71 18.66
C THR A 82 -14.23 -24.86 19.51
N TRP A 83 -15.09 -23.82 19.56
CA TRP A 83 -16.27 -23.82 20.44
C TRP A 83 -17.35 -24.80 19.98
N SER A 84 -17.87 -25.57 20.93
CA SER A 84 -19.04 -26.41 20.70
C SER A 84 -20.32 -25.57 20.53
N ALA A 85 -21.32 -26.14 19.86
CA ALA A 85 -22.63 -25.48 19.72
C ALA A 85 -23.31 -25.19 21.07
N GLN A 86 -23.00 -25.94 22.12
CA GLN A 86 -23.49 -25.65 23.47
C GLN A 86 -22.80 -24.41 24.05
N GLN A 87 -21.47 -24.31 23.91
CA GLN A 87 -20.71 -23.14 24.36
C GLN A 87 -21.17 -21.85 23.67
N ILE A 88 -21.50 -21.90 22.37
CA ILE A 88 -22.05 -20.74 21.64
C ILE A 88 -23.39 -20.30 22.24
N VAL A 89 -24.26 -21.25 22.62
CA VAL A 89 -25.56 -20.95 23.25
C VAL A 89 -25.35 -20.34 24.64
N ASP A 90 -24.46 -20.92 25.44
CA ASP A 90 -24.23 -20.51 26.83
C ASP A 90 -23.57 -19.13 26.91
N THR A 91 -22.53 -18.89 26.12
CA THR A 91 -21.83 -17.59 26.05
C THR A 91 -22.73 -16.50 25.48
N GLY A 92 -23.47 -16.80 24.41
CA GLY A 92 -24.43 -15.88 23.80
C GLY A 92 -25.74 -15.72 24.59
N LYS A 93 -25.94 -16.51 25.66
CA LYS A 93 -27.19 -16.64 26.43
C LYS A 93 -28.43 -16.85 25.56
N LEU A 94 -28.27 -17.51 24.41
CA LEU A 94 -29.30 -17.59 23.37
C LEU A 94 -30.45 -18.51 23.81
N ARG A 95 -31.71 -18.10 23.64
CA ARG A 95 -32.88 -18.99 23.83
C ARG A 95 -33.11 -19.88 22.60
N CYS A 96 -32.06 -20.52 22.11
CA CYS A 96 -32.13 -21.49 21.02
C CYS A 96 -31.46 -22.81 21.41
N SER A 97 -31.95 -23.93 20.90
CA SER A 97 -31.35 -25.23 21.20
C SER A 97 -30.01 -25.42 20.48
N ARG A 98 -29.09 -26.19 21.08
CA ARG A 98 -27.81 -26.58 20.44
C ARG A 98 -27.98 -27.21 19.06
N TYR A 99 -29.11 -27.88 18.81
CA TYR A 99 -29.42 -28.53 17.54
C TYR A 99 -29.67 -27.52 16.43
N VAL A 100 -30.27 -26.37 16.76
CA VAL A 100 -30.49 -25.26 15.83
C VAL A 100 -29.16 -24.64 15.41
N VAL A 101 -28.28 -24.40 16.38
CA VAL A 101 -26.91 -23.90 16.13
C VAL A 101 -26.12 -24.87 15.26
N ASN A 102 -26.15 -26.17 15.57
CA ASN A 102 -25.50 -27.22 14.75
C ASN A 102 -26.02 -27.26 13.32
N ARG A 103 -27.33 -27.04 13.12
CA ARG A 103 -27.94 -27.00 11.78
C ARG A 103 -27.41 -25.81 10.97
N ILE A 104 -27.28 -24.63 11.59
CA ILE A 104 -26.69 -23.44 10.95
C ILE A 104 -25.22 -23.71 10.58
N ILE A 105 -24.42 -24.20 11.52
CA ILE A 105 -23.00 -24.50 11.30
C ILE A 105 -22.83 -25.49 10.15
N LYS A 106 -23.65 -26.55 10.11
CA LYS A 106 -23.63 -27.55 9.02
C LYS A 106 -24.04 -26.94 7.68
N ARG A 107 -25.08 -26.11 7.64
CA ARG A 107 -25.56 -25.43 6.42
C ARG A 107 -24.48 -24.54 5.78
N TRP A 108 -23.63 -23.92 6.60
CA TRP A 108 -22.58 -23.01 6.18
C TRP A 108 -21.18 -23.65 6.09
N GLY A 109 -21.07 -24.97 6.27
CA GLY A 109 -19.79 -25.68 6.15
C GLY A 109 -18.74 -25.33 7.24
N LEU A 110 -19.16 -24.79 8.39
CA LEU A 110 -18.26 -24.34 9.47
C LEU A 110 -17.92 -25.44 10.50
N GLN A 111 -17.93 -26.70 10.07
CA GLN A 111 -17.72 -27.85 10.96
C GLN A 111 -16.25 -28.07 11.33
N ASP A 112 -15.34 -27.58 10.49
CA ASP A 112 -13.91 -27.73 10.73
C ASP A 112 -13.48 -26.95 11.98
N LYS A 113 -12.83 -27.66 12.92
CA LYS A 113 -12.30 -27.10 14.17
C LYS A 113 -10.87 -26.61 14.02
N GLY A 114 -10.16 -27.02 12.96
CA GLY A 114 -8.78 -26.64 12.69
C GLY A 114 -8.64 -25.33 11.91
N ARG A 115 -9.76 -24.66 11.59
CA ARG A 115 -9.77 -23.40 10.87
C ARG A 115 -9.10 -22.30 11.71
N SER A 116 -8.37 -21.40 11.05
CA SER A 116 -7.90 -20.18 11.70
C SER A 116 -9.10 -19.30 12.12
N PRO A 117 -9.05 -18.70 13.32
CA PRO A 117 -10.09 -17.78 13.75
C PRO A 117 -10.11 -16.55 12.84
N VAL A 118 -11.29 -16.09 12.48
CA VAL A 118 -11.51 -14.90 11.64
C VAL A 118 -12.62 -14.05 12.25
N ALA A 119 -12.32 -12.80 12.62
CA ALA A 119 -13.34 -11.81 12.94
C ALA A 119 -13.63 -10.95 11.71
N LEU A 120 -14.92 -10.79 11.38
CA LEU A 120 -15.36 -9.97 10.24
C LEU A 120 -15.79 -8.56 10.68
N ASP A 121 -16.16 -8.40 11.95
CA ASP A 121 -16.69 -7.17 12.56
C ASP A 121 -15.63 -6.39 13.37
N ARG A 122 -14.48 -7.01 13.67
CA ARG A 122 -13.42 -6.44 14.51
C ARG A 122 -12.04 -6.75 13.96
N PHE A 123 -11.08 -5.89 14.30
CA PHE A 123 -9.68 -6.18 14.09
C PHE A 123 -9.23 -7.23 15.11
N MET A 124 -8.79 -8.39 14.65
CA MET A 124 -8.07 -9.33 15.50
C MET A 124 -6.59 -9.00 15.47
N GLU A 125 -5.99 -8.80 16.64
CA GLU A 125 -4.55 -8.88 16.78
C GLU A 125 -4.14 -10.33 16.49
N LEU A 126 -3.86 -10.63 15.22
CA LEU A 126 -3.10 -11.83 14.88
C LEU A 126 -1.83 -11.76 15.72
N SER A 127 -1.59 -12.81 16.52
CA SER A 127 -0.35 -12.95 17.29
C SER A 127 0.81 -12.57 16.37
N LYS A 128 1.56 -11.53 16.74
CA LYS A 128 2.68 -11.03 15.95
C LYS A 128 3.49 -12.23 15.44
N PRO A 129 3.86 -12.29 14.15
CA PRO A 129 4.75 -13.35 13.69
C PRO A 129 5.96 -13.41 14.62
N LYS A 130 6.26 -14.59 15.18
CA LYS A 130 7.32 -14.81 16.18
C LYS A 130 8.73 -14.43 15.70
N THR A 131 8.90 -14.20 14.41
CA THR A 131 10.11 -13.71 13.79
C THR A 131 9.97 -12.23 13.50
N GLU A 132 10.08 -11.41 14.55
CA GLU A 132 10.62 -10.05 14.39
C GLU A 132 12.12 -10.24 14.07
N GLU A 133 12.44 -10.59 12.83
CA GLU A 133 13.83 -10.42 12.37
C GLU A 133 14.15 -8.93 12.54
N PRO A 134 15.22 -8.56 13.26
CA PRO A 134 15.58 -7.16 13.41
C PRO A 134 15.76 -6.58 12.00
N PHE A 135 15.13 -5.44 11.73
CA PHE A 135 15.23 -4.74 10.46
C PHE A 135 16.72 -4.61 10.08
N LYS A 136 17.15 -5.36 9.07
CA LYS A 136 18.49 -5.22 8.51
C LYS A 136 18.42 -4.03 7.56
N PRO A 137 19.16 -2.94 7.81
CA PRO A 137 19.23 -1.85 6.86
C PRO A 137 19.70 -2.40 5.52
N ILE A 138 19.06 -1.95 4.44
CA ILE A 138 19.42 -2.37 3.08
C ILE A 138 20.87 -1.95 2.83
N GLU A 139 21.72 -2.93 2.51
CA GLU A 139 23.06 -2.66 2.01
C GLU A 139 22.94 -2.01 0.63
N THR A 140 23.41 -0.77 0.54
CA THR A 140 23.36 -0.03 -0.73
C THR A 140 24.54 -0.38 -1.61
N ALA A 141 24.42 -0.16 -2.91
CA ALA A 141 25.52 -0.29 -3.86
C ALA A 141 26.72 0.58 -3.47
N TYR A 142 26.47 1.69 -2.75
CA TYR A 142 27.52 2.55 -2.21
C TYR A 142 28.40 1.82 -1.20
N ASP A 143 27.81 0.98 -0.36
CA ASP A 143 28.52 0.20 0.67
C ASP A 143 29.22 -1.02 0.05
N LEU A 144 28.65 -1.59 -1.02
CA LEU A 144 29.17 -2.78 -1.71
C LEU A 144 30.38 -2.50 -2.62
N LEU A 145 30.43 -1.32 -3.23
CA LEU A 145 31.47 -0.96 -4.20
C LEU A 145 32.29 0.24 -3.71
N PRO A 146 33.47 -0.01 -3.10
CA PRO A 146 34.41 1.03 -2.74
C PRO A 146 34.81 1.87 -3.96
N GLU A 147 34.96 3.17 -3.76
CA GLU A 147 35.33 4.13 -4.81
C GLU A 147 36.62 3.74 -5.55
N GLN A 148 37.57 3.15 -4.82
CA GLN A 148 38.85 2.65 -5.36
C GLN A 148 38.68 1.59 -6.45
N ILE A 149 37.64 0.76 -6.37
CA ILE A 149 37.35 -0.26 -7.38
C ILE A 149 36.77 0.40 -8.64
N ILE A 150 35.87 1.36 -8.45
CA ILE A 150 35.21 2.08 -9.55
C ILE A 150 36.21 2.92 -10.33
N LEU A 151 37.13 3.60 -9.65
CA LEU A 151 38.17 4.39 -10.30
C LEU A 151 39.10 3.54 -11.17
N LYS A 152 39.27 2.25 -10.85
CA LYS A 152 40.07 1.32 -11.66
C LYS A 152 39.34 0.83 -12.91
N THR A 153 38.02 0.64 -12.83
CA THR A 153 37.22 0.08 -13.93
C THR A 153 36.70 1.14 -14.90
N ARG A 154 36.50 2.38 -14.41
CA ARG A 154 35.84 3.44 -15.18
C ARG A 154 36.78 4.08 -16.20
N ARG A 155 36.28 4.22 -17.43
CA ARG A 155 36.96 5.01 -18.47
C ARG A 155 36.71 6.50 -18.23
N ILE A 156 37.79 7.24 -18.05
CA ILE A 156 37.75 8.71 -17.97
C ILE A 156 37.71 9.27 -19.39
N ASN A 157 36.84 10.26 -19.63
CA ASN A 157 36.82 10.95 -20.91
C ASN A 157 38.12 11.76 -21.09
N ARG A 158 38.83 11.53 -22.19
CA ARG A 158 40.13 12.18 -22.46
C ARG A 158 40.04 13.70 -22.47
N HIS A 159 38.94 14.26 -22.98
CA HIS A 159 38.74 15.70 -23.02
C HIS A 159 38.54 16.28 -21.62
N PHE A 160 37.75 15.60 -20.79
CA PHE A 160 37.60 15.94 -19.37
C PHE A 160 38.95 15.93 -18.64
N GLU A 161 39.77 14.89 -18.82
CA GLU A 161 41.10 14.81 -18.21
C GLU A 161 42.01 15.98 -18.65
N LEU A 162 41.99 16.34 -19.93
CA LEU A 162 42.75 17.47 -20.46
C LEU A 162 42.31 18.81 -19.84
N ILE A 163 41.00 19.01 -19.63
CA ILE A 163 40.47 20.19 -18.96
C ILE A 163 40.95 20.22 -17.50
N CYS A 164 40.83 19.11 -16.76
CA CYS A 164 41.30 19.04 -15.38
C CYS A 164 42.80 19.35 -15.26
N LYS A 165 43.63 18.89 -16.21
CA LYS A 165 45.05 19.25 -16.26
C LYS A 165 45.27 20.74 -16.51
N LYS A 166 44.49 21.37 -17.38
CA LYS A 166 44.56 22.82 -17.65
C LYS A 166 44.10 23.66 -16.46
N MET A 167 43.08 23.21 -15.71
CA MET A 167 42.59 23.91 -14.51
C MET A 167 43.64 23.99 -13.39
N LYS A 168 44.68 23.12 -13.40
CA LYS A 168 45.79 23.22 -12.45
C LYS A 168 46.69 24.44 -12.70
N THR A 169 46.72 24.95 -13.93
CA THR A 169 47.64 26.02 -14.33
C THR A 169 46.93 27.31 -14.73
N HIS A 170 45.66 27.24 -15.12
CA HIS A 170 44.87 28.38 -15.58
C HIS A 170 43.56 28.48 -14.81
N ALA A 171 43.18 29.71 -14.44
CA ALA A 171 41.86 29.99 -13.90
C ALA A 171 40.78 29.72 -14.95
N TYR A 172 39.74 28.99 -14.56
CA TYR A 172 38.63 28.63 -15.42
C TYR A 172 37.36 29.34 -14.97
N ASN A 173 36.86 30.25 -15.80
CA ASN A 173 35.68 31.03 -15.47
C ASN A 173 34.42 30.20 -15.71
N ILE A 174 33.64 30.01 -14.65
CA ILE A 174 32.37 29.27 -14.66
C ILE A 174 31.26 30.28 -14.43
N CYS A 175 30.18 30.19 -15.22
CA CYS A 175 29.05 31.11 -15.09
C CYS A 175 28.04 30.63 -14.03
N ASP A 176 27.75 29.33 -14.00
CA ASP A 176 26.90 28.70 -12.99
C ASP A 176 27.70 27.67 -12.18
N PRO A 177 28.17 28.02 -10.96
CA PRO A 177 28.90 27.07 -10.12
C PRO A 177 27.97 26.05 -9.43
N GLY A 178 26.64 26.20 -9.52
CA GLY A 178 25.66 25.34 -8.84
C GLY A 178 25.90 23.83 -9.06
N PRO A 179 26.05 23.36 -10.31
CA PRO A 179 26.36 21.96 -10.61
C PRO A 179 27.63 21.43 -9.93
N PHE A 180 28.65 22.28 -9.76
CA PHE A 180 29.89 21.90 -9.07
C PHE A 180 29.70 21.78 -7.57
N ILE A 181 28.99 22.74 -6.98
CA ILE A 181 28.69 22.73 -5.55
C ILE A 181 27.84 21.51 -5.19
N LEU A 182 26.93 21.10 -6.08
CA LEU A 182 26.07 19.93 -5.89
C LEU A 182 26.76 18.60 -6.21
N ALA A 183 27.91 18.60 -6.89
CA ALA A 183 28.56 17.37 -7.34
C ALA A 183 28.92 16.37 -6.22
N PRO A 184 29.45 16.80 -5.06
CA PRO A 184 29.69 15.89 -3.94
C PRO A 184 28.42 15.21 -3.44
N PHE A 185 27.31 15.97 -3.32
CA PHE A 185 26.02 15.43 -2.88
C PHE A 185 25.46 14.39 -3.85
N VAL A 186 25.61 14.63 -5.16
CA VAL A 186 25.19 13.64 -6.17
C VAL A 186 26.10 12.40 -6.15
N ASN A 187 27.39 12.56 -5.81
CA ASN A 187 28.30 11.44 -5.62
C ASN A 187 27.90 10.60 -4.39
N ASP A 188 27.52 11.26 -3.29
CA ASP A 188 27.07 10.60 -2.06
C ASP A 188 25.79 9.80 -2.26
N LEU A 189 24.91 10.19 -3.20
CA LEU A 189 23.73 9.43 -3.61
C LEU A 189 24.08 8.07 -4.27
N GLY A 190 25.33 7.84 -4.66
CA GLY A 190 25.77 6.53 -5.13
C GLY A 190 25.27 6.14 -6.53
N VAL A 191 24.92 7.11 -7.39
CA VAL A 191 24.34 6.83 -8.72
C VAL A 191 25.27 5.97 -9.58
N VAL A 192 26.58 6.22 -9.52
CA VAL A 192 27.58 5.48 -10.31
C VAL A 192 27.73 4.05 -9.80
N GLN A 193 27.75 3.88 -8.48
CA GLN A 193 27.79 2.60 -7.78
C GLN A 193 26.57 1.76 -8.14
N SER A 194 25.38 2.37 -8.07
CA SER A 194 24.11 1.75 -8.45
C SER A 194 24.11 1.25 -9.90
N PHE A 195 24.64 2.08 -10.80
CA PHE A 195 24.78 1.74 -12.21
C PHE A 195 25.71 0.54 -12.43
N GLU A 196 26.80 0.47 -11.68
CA GLU A 196 27.79 -0.60 -11.84
C GLU A 196 27.36 -1.92 -11.20
N THR A 197 26.56 -1.87 -10.13
CA THR A 197 25.98 -3.05 -9.50
C THR A 197 24.83 -3.63 -10.30
N TYR A 198 23.87 -2.79 -10.70
CA TYR A 198 22.58 -3.25 -11.27
C TYR A 198 22.44 -3.02 -12.77
N GLY A 199 23.23 -2.12 -13.35
CA GLY A 199 23.15 -1.79 -14.77
C GLY A 199 23.58 -2.94 -15.70
N PRO A 200 23.28 -2.83 -17.01
CA PRO A 200 23.61 -3.84 -18.01
C PRO A 200 25.12 -4.13 -18.03
N PRO A 201 25.56 -5.41 -17.94
CA PRO A 201 26.99 -5.76 -17.92
C PRO A 201 27.79 -5.19 -19.11
N LYS A 202 27.15 -5.06 -20.28
CA LYS A 202 27.75 -4.48 -21.50
C LYS A 202 28.04 -2.98 -21.38
N LEU A 203 27.37 -2.28 -20.47
CA LEU A 203 27.44 -0.83 -20.30
C LEU A 203 28.27 -0.41 -19.07
N ARG A 204 28.68 -1.38 -18.26
CA ARG A 204 29.56 -1.16 -17.11
C ARG A 204 30.91 -0.59 -17.53
N GLY A 205 31.41 0.40 -16.79
CA GLY A 205 32.65 1.12 -17.09
C GLY A 205 32.63 1.97 -18.38
N LYS A 206 31.51 2.05 -19.11
CA LYS A 206 31.37 2.91 -20.31
C LYS A 206 30.98 4.35 -19.94
N GLU A 207 31.16 5.26 -20.90
CA GLU A 207 30.82 6.69 -20.80
C GLU A 207 29.33 6.98 -20.56
N ILE A 208 28.44 5.98 -20.67
CA ILE A 208 27.01 6.18 -20.41
C ILE A 208 26.73 6.66 -18.97
N THR A 209 27.57 6.27 -18.01
CA THR A 209 27.51 6.79 -16.63
C THR A 209 27.71 8.31 -16.62
N ASN A 210 28.67 8.82 -17.39
CA ASN A 210 28.91 10.26 -17.54
C ASN A 210 27.72 10.95 -18.23
N LEU A 211 27.10 10.30 -19.21
CA LEU A 211 25.89 10.83 -19.86
C LEU A 211 24.67 10.86 -18.92
N ALA A 212 24.54 9.87 -18.03
CA ALA A 212 23.54 9.87 -16.98
C ALA A 212 23.78 11.00 -15.97
N MET A 213 25.04 11.20 -15.54
CA MET A 213 25.42 12.30 -14.65
C MET A 213 25.17 13.66 -15.32
N LEU A 214 25.52 13.81 -16.60
CA LEU A 214 25.21 15.00 -17.39
C LEU A 214 23.70 15.29 -17.36
N ASN A 215 22.86 14.26 -17.52
CA ASN A 215 21.42 14.43 -17.46
C ASN A 215 20.91 14.85 -16.07
N ILE A 216 21.53 14.37 -14.98
CA ILE A 216 21.20 14.78 -13.61
C ILE A 216 21.58 16.25 -13.39
N PHE A 217 22.83 16.63 -13.66
CA PHE A 217 23.29 18.01 -13.48
C PHE A 217 22.56 19.01 -14.37
N ARG A 218 22.14 18.58 -15.56
CA ARG A 218 21.26 19.36 -16.43
C ARG A 218 19.93 19.70 -15.76
N ILE A 219 19.31 18.73 -15.08
CA ILE A 219 18.05 18.93 -14.37
C ILE A 219 18.27 19.86 -13.17
N LEU A 220 19.37 19.67 -12.42
CA LEU A 220 19.72 20.51 -11.28
C LEU A 220 19.99 21.97 -11.68
N ALA A 221 20.62 22.20 -12.83
CA ALA A 221 20.83 23.53 -13.41
C ALA A 221 19.58 24.11 -14.12
N GLY A 222 18.45 23.40 -14.13
CA GLY A 222 17.18 23.90 -14.69
C GLY A 222 17.02 23.78 -16.21
N TYR A 223 17.89 23.06 -16.92
CA TYR A 223 17.80 22.88 -18.37
C TYR A 223 16.74 21.83 -18.76
N ARG A 224 15.68 22.27 -19.46
CA ARG A 224 14.52 21.43 -19.82
C ARG A 224 14.83 20.24 -20.75
N ARG A 225 15.69 20.41 -21.76
CA ARG A 225 16.06 19.34 -22.73
C ARG A 225 17.57 19.15 -22.82
N ILE A 226 18.01 17.92 -23.13
CA ILE A 226 19.44 17.62 -23.32
C ILE A 226 20.02 18.38 -24.51
N SER A 227 19.23 18.61 -25.56
CA SER A 227 19.65 19.38 -26.73
C SER A 227 19.92 20.86 -26.45
N HIS A 228 19.33 21.47 -25.41
CA HIS A 228 19.57 22.89 -25.09
C HIS A 228 20.96 23.14 -24.50
N LEU A 229 21.69 22.09 -24.14
CA LEU A 229 23.05 22.22 -23.65
C LEU A 229 24.05 22.53 -24.77
N SER A 230 23.75 22.20 -26.05
CA SER A 230 24.69 22.41 -27.17
C SER A 230 25.01 23.88 -27.41
N ASP A 231 24.06 24.77 -27.13
CA ASP A 231 24.18 26.22 -27.38
C ASP A 231 24.65 26.99 -26.13
N SER A 232 24.81 26.29 -25.00
CA SER A 232 25.26 26.90 -23.76
C SER A 232 26.78 27.12 -23.78
N LYS A 233 27.19 28.38 -23.56
CA LYS A 233 28.62 28.72 -23.43
C LYS A 233 29.22 28.26 -22.10
N ASP A 234 28.38 28.05 -21.07
CA ASP A 234 28.83 27.64 -19.75
C ASP A 234 29.09 26.14 -19.70
N ARG A 235 30.30 25.74 -19.30
CA ARG A 235 30.72 24.34 -19.29
C ARG A 235 30.52 23.66 -17.93
N SER A 236 29.92 24.36 -16.97
CA SER A 236 29.65 23.85 -15.60
C SER A 236 29.01 22.47 -15.58
N VAL A 237 27.87 22.32 -16.28
CA VAL A 237 27.11 21.06 -16.34
C VAL A 237 27.90 19.93 -17.00
N ALA A 238 28.62 20.22 -18.09
CA ALA A 238 29.44 19.24 -18.80
C ALA A 238 30.63 18.75 -17.95
N LEU A 239 31.21 19.65 -17.16
CA LEU A 239 32.35 19.36 -16.30
C LEU A 239 31.89 18.59 -15.05
N ALA A 240 30.80 19.00 -14.41
CA ALA A 240 30.18 18.25 -13.31
C ALA A 240 29.79 16.82 -13.73
N GLY A 241 29.32 16.63 -14.98
CA GLY A 241 28.99 15.32 -15.55
C GLY A 241 30.19 14.47 -16.02
N GLY A 242 31.42 14.98 -16.01
CA GLY A 242 32.63 14.23 -16.37
C GLY A 242 32.91 14.08 -17.88
N ILE A 243 32.31 14.92 -18.74
CA ILE A 243 32.45 14.86 -20.22
C ILE A 243 33.30 16.02 -20.75
N GLY A 244 33.36 17.14 -20.02
CA GLY A 244 34.22 18.28 -20.34
C GLY A 244 33.70 19.23 -21.44
N LEU A 245 32.98 18.71 -22.44
CA LEU A 245 32.27 19.48 -23.46
C LEU A 245 30.90 18.88 -23.77
N PHE A 246 29.96 19.71 -24.20
CA PHE A 246 28.68 19.23 -24.73
C PHE A 246 28.87 18.63 -26.13
N GLY A 247 28.23 17.49 -26.39
CA GLY A 247 28.10 16.96 -27.74
C GLY A 247 27.04 17.73 -28.54
N SER A 248 27.13 17.66 -29.87
CA SER A 248 26.12 18.22 -30.78
C SER A 248 24.80 17.44 -30.79
N SER A 249 24.83 16.15 -30.43
CA SER A 249 23.64 15.30 -30.26
C SER A 249 23.76 14.44 -29.01
N SER A 250 22.61 14.18 -28.37
CA SER A 250 22.53 13.39 -27.14
C SER A 250 22.63 11.88 -27.44
N ARG A 251 23.79 11.27 -27.20
CA ARG A 251 23.96 9.80 -27.22
C ARG A 251 23.31 9.09 -26.04
N PHE A 252 22.78 9.82 -25.06
CA PHE A 252 22.17 9.24 -23.86
C PHE A 252 21.04 8.25 -24.18
N TYR A 253 20.23 8.54 -25.19
CA TYR A 253 19.09 7.68 -25.55
C TYR A 253 19.47 6.44 -26.37
N GLU A 254 20.62 6.45 -27.06
CA GLU A 254 21.04 5.33 -27.93
C GLU A 254 21.24 4.03 -27.15
N GLN A 255 21.84 4.14 -25.96
CA GLN A 255 22.13 2.99 -25.09
C GLN A 255 21.09 2.79 -23.97
N SER A 256 20.12 3.71 -23.85
CA SER A 256 19.04 3.62 -22.84
C SER A 256 18.10 2.43 -23.07
N GLY A 257 18.01 1.95 -24.32
CA GLY A 257 17.21 0.77 -24.68
C GLY A 257 17.80 -0.57 -24.18
N GLU A 258 19.06 -0.59 -23.72
CA GLU A 258 19.66 -1.81 -23.17
C GLU A 258 19.20 -2.10 -21.72
N PHE A 259 18.55 -1.15 -21.06
CA PHE A 259 18.08 -1.30 -19.69
C PHE A 259 16.80 -2.13 -19.61
N LYS A 260 16.85 -3.19 -18.80
CA LYS A 260 15.66 -3.97 -18.46
C LYS A 260 14.93 -3.34 -17.28
N PHE A 261 13.61 -3.56 -17.21
CA PHE A 261 12.78 -3.06 -16.12
C PHE A 261 13.29 -3.47 -14.72
N ASP A 262 13.69 -4.73 -14.55
CA ASP A 262 14.23 -5.24 -13.27
C ASP A 262 15.49 -4.47 -12.82
N GLN A 263 16.37 -4.11 -13.77
CA GLN A 263 17.58 -3.35 -13.48
C GLN A 263 17.24 -1.92 -13.05
N LEU A 264 16.34 -1.26 -13.78
CA LEU A 264 15.86 0.09 -13.42
C LEU A 264 15.15 0.10 -12.07
N HIS A 265 14.39 -0.95 -11.77
CA HIS A 265 13.73 -1.10 -10.48
C HIS A 265 14.75 -1.23 -9.33
N LYS A 266 15.76 -2.10 -9.48
CA LYS A 266 16.83 -2.27 -8.49
C LYS A 266 17.63 -0.99 -8.25
N MET A 267 18.00 -0.28 -9.32
CA MET A 267 18.69 1.01 -9.20
C MET A 267 17.84 2.05 -8.45
N ARG A 268 16.52 2.05 -8.67
CA ARG A 268 15.59 2.94 -7.96
C ARG A 268 15.46 2.57 -6.48
N CYS A 269 15.40 1.29 -6.14
CA CYS A 269 15.38 0.82 -4.74
C CYS A 269 16.65 1.27 -4.02
N ASP A 270 17.79 1.07 -4.66
CA ASP A 270 19.09 1.44 -4.13
C ASP A 270 19.22 2.94 -3.85
N LEU A 271 18.78 3.80 -4.78
CA LEU A 271 18.78 5.25 -4.58
C LEU A 271 17.89 5.68 -3.39
N VAL A 272 16.74 5.05 -3.19
CA VAL A 272 15.86 5.38 -2.06
C VAL A 272 16.43 4.87 -0.74
N ALA A 273 17.00 3.65 -0.73
CA ALA A 273 17.71 3.13 0.42
C ALA A 273 18.86 4.06 0.81
N ARG A 274 19.63 4.55 -0.18
CA ARG A 274 20.70 5.51 0.04
C ARG A 274 20.20 6.86 0.53
N ALA A 275 19.11 7.39 -0.03
CA ALA A 275 18.50 8.61 0.45
C ALA A 275 18.01 8.51 1.92
N LYS A 276 17.53 7.34 2.33
CA LYS A 276 17.18 7.05 3.73
C LYS A 276 18.44 6.98 4.61
N GLN A 277 19.51 6.31 4.18
CA GLN A 277 20.79 6.28 4.90
C GLN A 277 21.39 7.68 5.11
N LEU A 278 21.26 8.56 4.12
CA LEU A 278 21.74 9.95 4.17
C LEU A 278 20.81 10.88 4.98
N GLY A 279 19.67 10.40 5.47
CA GLY A 279 18.69 11.22 6.20
C GLY A 279 17.93 12.21 5.32
N ILE A 280 17.93 12.04 4.00
CA ILE A 280 17.14 12.86 3.07
C ILE A 280 15.65 12.48 3.15
N ILE A 281 15.37 11.22 3.48
CA ILE A 281 14.03 10.66 3.64
C ILE A 281 13.94 10.06 5.05
N GLU A 282 12.90 10.42 5.80
CA GLU A 282 12.63 9.87 7.13
C GLU A 282 11.77 8.60 7.03
N GLY A 283 10.78 8.60 6.14
CA GLY A 283 9.90 7.45 5.91
C GLY A 283 8.81 7.25 6.97
N LEU A 284 8.60 8.22 7.86
CA LEU A 284 7.62 8.13 8.96
C LEU A 284 6.19 8.38 8.50
N LYS A 285 5.99 9.37 7.62
CA LYS A 285 4.68 9.77 7.10
C LYS A 285 4.77 9.82 5.59
N LEU A 286 4.26 8.80 4.92
CA LEU A 286 4.24 8.76 3.46
C LEU A 286 2.88 9.21 2.94
N GLY A 287 2.90 10.16 2.01
CA GLY A 287 1.73 10.45 1.20
C GLY A 287 1.93 9.93 -0.21
N PHE A 288 0.81 9.62 -0.84
CA PHE A 288 0.77 9.08 -2.17
C PHE A 288 -0.23 9.90 -2.96
N ASP A 289 0.22 10.42 -4.10
CA ASP A 289 -0.68 11.03 -5.07
C ASP A 289 -1.16 9.96 -6.04
N PHE A 290 -2.48 9.90 -6.22
CA PHE A 290 -3.15 8.90 -7.02
C PHE A 290 -3.99 9.56 -8.10
N TYR A 291 -3.85 9.08 -9.33
CA TYR A 291 -4.81 9.39 -10.39
C TYR A 291 -5.75 8.22 -10.60
N PHE A 292 -7.05 8.48 -10.47
CA PHE A 292 -8.07 7.47 -10.70
C PHE A 292 -8.26 7.24 -12.21
N LYS A 293 -7.96 6.02 -12.67
CA LYS A 293 -8.27 5.58 -14.04
C LYS A 293 -8.91 4.21 -13.97
N ASP A 294 -10.10 4.11 -14.53
CA ASP A 294 -10.87 2.88 -14.65
C ASP A 294 -10.02 1.82 -15.37
N PHE A 295 -9.93 0.62 -14.79
CA PHE A 295 -9.37 -0.53 -15.48
C PHE A 295 -10.43 -1.15 -16.40
N TYR A 296 -10.08 -1.37 -17.67
CA TYR A 296 -10.96 -2.01 -18.65
C TYR A 296 -10.42 -3.40 -19.03
N GLY A 297 -11.33 -4.35 -19.29
CA GLY A 297 -11.01 -5.67 -19.86
C GLY A 297 -10.56 -6.73 -18.84
N LYS A 298 -9.91 -7.80 -19.32
CA LYS A 298 -9.49 -8.99 -18.53
C LYS A 298 -8.59 -8.67 -17.32
N ASN A 299 -7.98 -7.47 -17.28
CA ASN A 299 -7.10 -7.02 -16.20
C ASN A 299 -7.85 -6.45 -14.98
N ALA A 300 -9.18 -6.28 -15.06
CA ALA A 300 -10.03 -5.82 -13.95
C ALA A 300 -10.22 -6.87 -12.83
N LEU A 301 -9.97 -8.15 -13.13
CA LEU A 301 -10.15 -9.28 -12.22
C LEU A 301 -8.94 -9.57 -11.33
N GLU A 302 -7.78 -9.01 -11.66
CA GLU A 302 -6.56 -9.23 -10.88
C GLU A 302 -6.54 -8.28 -9.66
N ASP A 303 -7.20 -8.77 -8.60
CA ASP A 303 -6.91 -8.68 -7.17
C ASP A 303 -6.61 -7.32 -6.51
N GLY A 304 -7.61 -6.82 -5.77
CA GLY A 304 -7.41 -6.23 -4.44
C GLY A 304 -6.89 -4.79 -4.37
N ILE A 305 -6.70 -4.12 -5.50
CA ILE A 305 -6.21 -2.74 -5.52
C ILE A 305 -7.42 -1.81 -5.51
N GLY A 306 -7.61 -1.13 -4.38
CA GLY A 306 -8.55 -0.03 -4.10
C GLY A 306 -9.63 0.30 -5.15
N LYS A 307 -10.90 0.22 -4.75
CA LYS A 307 -12.01 0.76 -5.55
C LYS A 307 -12.14 2.26 -5.30
N GLY A 308 -12.55 3.01 -6.32
CA GLY A 308 -12.83 4.44 -6.18
C GLY A 308 -13.97 4.87 -7.11
N PRO A 309 -14.54 6.07 -6.88
CA PRO A 309 -15.62 6.59 -7.71
C PRO A 309 -15.10 7.03 -9.08
N ASN A 310 -15.72 6.53 -10.15
CA ASN A 310 -15.49 7.04 -11.51
C ASN A 310 -16.15 8.42 -11.70
N LYS A 311 -16.02 9.01 -12.90
CA LYS A 311 -16.68 10.29 -13.25
C LYS A 311 -18.21 10.28 -13.11
N LYS A 312 -18.83 9.10 -13.07
CA LYS A 312 -20.28 8.91 -12.89
C LYS A 312 -20.67 8.64 -11.43
N GLY A 313 -19.69 8.54 -10.52
CA GLY A 313 -19.90 8.21 -9.11
C GLY A 313 -19.91 6.71 -8.80
N ASP A 314 -19.74 5.84 -9.80
CA ASP A 314 -19.74 4.40 -9.59
C ASP A 314 -18.41 3.94 -8.99
N LEU A 315 -18.48 3.07 -7.98
CA LEU A 315 -17.33 2.45 -7.34
C LEU A 315 -16.74 1.37 -8.26
N VAL A 316 -15.71 1.74 -9.03
CA VAL A 316 -15.05 0.84 -9.99
C VAL A 316 -13.63 0.49 -9.56
N PRO A 317 -13.10 -0.67 -9.99
CA PRO A 317 -11.67 -0.96 -9.84
C PRO A 317 -10.86 0.03 -10.70
N GLY A 318 -10.03 0.83 -10.04
CA GLY A 318 -9.23 1.84 -10.71
C GLY A 318 -8.26 2.44 -9.72
N PHE A 319 -6.95 2.32 -9.95
CA PHE A 319 -5.98 2.82 -8.99
C PHE A 319 -4.59 2.92 -9.64
N ARG A 320 -3.96 4.11 -9.59
CA ARG A 320 -2.62 4.35 -10.16
C ARG A 320 -1.89 5.40 -9.31
N PRO A 321 -0.84 5.09 -8.53
CA PRO A 321 -0.07 6.09 -7.83
C PRO A 321 0.89 6.69 -8.85
N HIS A 322 0.99 8.01 -8.82
CA HIS A 322 1.88 8.76 -9.70
C HIS A 322 3.13 9.18 -8.94
N VAL A 323 2.98 9.50 -7.65
CA VAL A 323 4.06 10.01 -6.81
C VAL A 323 3.91 9.43 -5.40
N ALA A 324 5.03 9.05 -4.79
CA ALA A 324 5.13 8.91 -3.35
C ALA A 324 6.01 10.04 -2.83
N TRP A 325 5.57 10.68 -1.75
CA TRP A 325 6.31 11.73 -1.07
C TRP A 325 6.43 11.40 0.42
N ASP A 326 7.53 11.81 1.02
CA ASP A 326 7.69 11.86 2.46
C ASP A 326 7.10 13.17 2.94
N LEU A 327 6.02 13.11 3.72
CA LEU A 327 5.38 14.27 4.34
C LEU A 327 6.23 14.86 5.46
N ALA A 328 7.07 14.05 6.11
CA ALA A 328 7.87 14.51 7.24
C ALA A 328 9.08 15.31 6.76
N ALA A 329 9.82 14.75 5.79
CA ALA A 329 10.93 15.45 5.15
C ALA A 329 10.49 16.45 4.05
N ASN A 330 9.22 16.38 3.61
CA ASN A 330 8.70 17.12 2.45
C ASN A 330 9.49 16.86 1.15
N VAL A 331 9.87 15.60 0.93
CA VAL A 331 10.70 15.17 -0.22
C VAL A 331 9.93 14.16 -1.07
N ILE A 332 10.01 14.30 -2.40
CA ILE A 332 9.48 13.27 -3.31
C ILE A 332 10.39 12.05 -3.24
N ILE A 333 9.85 10.93 -2.78
CA ILE A 333 10.56 9.66 -2.70
C ILE A 333 10.65 9.04 -4.07
N THR A 334 9.52 9.03 -4.80
CA THR A 334 9.48 8.28 -6.03
C THR A 334 8.34 8.67 -6.96
N ILE A 335 8.59 8.66 -8.27
CA ILE A 335 7.61 9.00 -9.31
C ILE A 335 7.44 7.79 -10.23
N ALA A 336 6.20 7.43 -10.57
CA ALA A 336 5.91 6.38 -11.52
C ALA A 336 6.27 6.85 -12.94
N TYR A 337 7.19 6.15 -13.62
CA TYR A 337 7.45 6.37 -15.03
C TYR A 337 6.46 5.58 -15.91
N TYR A 338 6.08 6.19 -17.02
CA TYR A 338 5.04 5.73 -17.93
C TYR A 338 5.48 4.52 -18.78
N GLN A 339 4.84 3.36 -18.58
CA GLN A 339 4.58 2.38 -19.65
C GLN A 339 3.32 1.59 -19.30
N GLY A 340 2.33 1.63 -20.20
CA GLY A 340 0.92 1.24 -20.00
C GLY A 340 0.63 -0.25 -19.79
N ALA A 341 1.56 -1.01 -19.22
CA ALA A 341 1.39 -2.46 -19.01
C ALA A 341 1.59 -2.91 -17.55
N VAL A 342 2.20 -2.10 -16.67
CA VAL A 342 2.61 -2.58 -15.34
C VAL A 342 1.94 -1.78 -14.21
N ARG A 343 1.31 -2.53 -13.30
CA ARG A 343 0.52 -2.07 -12.13
C ARG A 343 1.36 -1.22 -11.15
N SER A 344 1.31 0.12 -11.26
CA SER A 344 2.16 0.98 -10.42
C SER A 344 1.77 1.02 -8.93
N THR A 345 0.57 0.62 -8.55
CA THR A 345 0.08 0.61 -7.16
C THR A 345 0.77 -0.40 -6.28
N LYS A 346 0.76 -1.67 -6.72
CA LYS A 346 1.41 -2.75 -6.01
C LYS A 346 2.91 -2.51 -5.97
N ILE A 347 3.51 -2.03 -7.07
CA ILE A 347 4.95 -1.79 -7.14
C ILE A 347 5.38 -0.68 -6.20
N ILE A 348 4.71 0.49 -6.19
CA ILE A 348 5.12 1.60 -5.31
C ILE A 348 4.83 1.26 -3.84
N ARG A 349 3.70 0.63 -3.55
CA ARG A 349 3.37 0.23 -2.17
C ARG A 349 4.31 -0.86 -1.66
N GLN A 350 4.51 -1.93 -2.43
CA GLN A 350 5.46 -3.00 -2.12
C GLN A 350 6.88 -2.45 -1.99
N PHE A 351 7.25 -1.48 -2.81
CA PHE A 351 8.52 -0.78 -2.70
C PHE A 351 8.65 -0.05 -1.36
N CYS A 352 7.62 0.69 -0.92
CA CYS A 352 7.62 1.34 0.38
C CYS A 352 7.64 0.32 1.54
N GLU A 353 6.89 -0.77 1.42
CA GLU A 353 6.86 -1.87 2.41
C GLU A 353 8.20 -2.61 2.51
N GLN A 354 8.91 -2.81 1.40
CA GLN A 354 10.18 -3.52 1.40
C GLN A 354 11.38 -2.64 1.79
N ASN A 355 11.31 -1.32 1.52
CA ASN A 355 12.50 -0.46 1.60
C ASN A 355 12.38 0.70 2.59
N ILE A 356 11.17 1.10 2.98
CA ILE A 356 10.95 2.33 3.76
C ILE A 356 10.29 2.04 5.11
N TYR A 357 9.24 1.22 5.16
CA TYR A 357 8.58 0.88 6.41
C TYR A 357 9.45 -0.08 7.26
N PRO A 358 9.42 0.05 8.61
CA PRO A 358 10.09 -0.87 9.51
C PRO A 358 9.43 -2.26 9.56
#